data_AF-A0A956MCM6-F1
#
_entry.id   AF-A0A956MCM6-F1
#
_cell.length_a   1.000
_cell.length_b   1.000
_cell.length_c   1.000
_cell.angle_alpha   90.00
_cell.angle_beta   90.00
_cell.angle_gamma   90.00
#
_symmetry.space_group_name_H-M   'P 1'
#
loop_
_entity.id
_entity.type
_entity.pdbx_description
1 polymer ?
#
loop_
_entity_poly.entity_id
_entity_poly.type
_entity_poly.pdbx_seq_one_letter_code
_entity_poly.pdbx_strand_id
1 'polypeptide(L)'
;MITDQKHNFWSITIKSVISMIFLLSTIGKLASITETSRSLSELFYVNPDSAQILVLAIALFEVSIILTIWLKPHRLLIAVPVLFFAITAYSQVRNLDCGCFGELPFFSQFPLWGHYLLLTGMLIGFLFLTQNKEGRFN
;
A
#
# COMPACT_ATOMS: atom_id res chain seq x y z
N MET A 1 -22.80 -18.62 16.54
CA MET A 1 -22.21 -19.51 15.50
C MET A 1 -22.28 -18.94 14.08
N ILE A 2 -23.44 -18.48 13.56
CA ILE A 2 -23.52 -17.92 12.19
C ILE A 2 -22.80 -16.55 12.06
N THR A 3 -22.87 -15.71 13.09
CA THR A 3 -22.19 -14.40 13.15
C THR A 3 -20.66 -14.52 13.14
N ASP A 4 -20.09 -15.50 13.85
CA ASP A 4 -18.64 -15.73 13.89
C ASP A 4 -18.06 -16.20 12.55
N GLN A 5 -18.78 -17.05 11.81
CA GLN A 5 -18.33 -17.51 10.49
C GLN A 5 -18.35 -16.40 9.44
N LYS A 6 -19.44 -15.61 9.39
CA LYS A 6 -19.55 -14.49 8.44
C LYS A 6 -18.44 -13.47 8.68
N HIS A 7 -18.12 -13.23 9.94
CA HIS A 7 -17.11 -12.28 10.35
C HIS A 7 -15.67 -12.73 10.04
N ASN A 8 -15.36 -14.02 10.23
CA ASN A 8 -14.07 -14.59 9.79
C ASN A 8 -13.91 -14.52 8.26
N PHE A 9 -14.97 -14.75 7.50
CA PHE A 9 -14.94 -14.64 6.04
C PHE A 9 -14.56 -13.22 5.59
N TRP A 10 -15.24 -12.18 6.08
CA TRP A 10 -14.93 -10.78 5.72
C TRP A 10 -13.51 -10.38 6.10
N SER A 11 -13.03 -10.80 7.27
CA SER A 11 -11.65 -10.54 7.69
C SER A 11 -10.64 -11.16 6.73
N ILE A 12 -10.84 -12.41 6.32
CA ILE A 12 -9.98 -13.10 5.35
C ILE A 12 -10.02 -12.40 4.00
N THR A 13 -11.21 -12.06 3.49
CA THR A 13 -11.36 -11.36 2.20
C THR A 13 -10.60 -10.03 2.20
N ILE A 14 -10.76 -9.20 3.25
CA ILE A 14 -10.09 -7.90 3.33
C ILE A 14 -8.57 -8.07 3.42
N LYS A 15 -8.07 -9.03 4.22
CA LYS A 15 -6.63 -9.34 4.28
C LYS A 15 -6.09 -9.74 2.91
N SER A 16 -6.79 -10.61 2.18
CA SER A 16 -6.39 -11.06 0.85
C SER A 16 -6.36 -9.92 -0.15
N VAL A 17 -7.40 -9.06 -0.18
CA VAL A 17 -7.46 -7.92 -1.10
C VAL A 17 -6.34 -6.92 -0.83
N ILE A 18 -6.13 -6.51 0.42
CA ILE A 18 -5.06 -5.57 0.78
C ILE A 18 -3.69 -6.18 0.46
N SER A 19 -3.48 -7.47 0.78
CA SER A 19 -2.22 -8.16 0.49
C SER A 19 -1.94 -8.22 -1.01
N MET A 20 -2.97 -8.47 -1.83
CA MET A 20 -2.86 -8.47 -3.29
C MET A 20 -2.46 -7.11 -3.83
N ILE A 21 -3.02 -6.01 -3.29
CA ILE A 21 -2.65 -4.65 -3.69
C ILE A 21 -1.16 -4.39 -3.43
N PHE A 22 -0.68 -4.67 -2.22
CA PHE A 22 0.74 -4.50 -1.89
C PHE A 22 1.64 -5.43 -2.70
N LEU A 23 1.24 -6.67 -2.91
CA LEU A 23 2.03 -7.63 -3.69
C LEU A 23 2.19 -7.15 -5.14
N LEU A 24 1.09 -6.73 -5.77
CA LEU A 24 1.14 -6.16 -7.13
C LEU A 24 2.00 -4.91 -7.14
N SER A 25 1.82 -4.00 -6.18
CA SER A 25 2.62 -2.78 -6.05
C SER A 25 4.12 -3.08 -5.93
N THR A 26 4.51 -4.07 -5.13
CA THR A 26 5.90 -4.52 -4.99
C THR A 26 6.43 -5.09 -6.30
N ILE A 27 5.67 -5.98 -6.95
CA ILE A 27 6.06 -6.58 -8.23
C ILE A 27 6.25 -5.49 -9.30
N GLY A 28 5.34 -4.52 -9.38
CA GLY A 28 5.44 -3.41 -10.33
C GLY A 28 6.71 -2.58 -10.14
N LYS A 29 7.05 -2.23 -8.90
CA LYS A 29 8.29 -1.50 -8.58
C LYS A 29 9.55 -2.28 -8.91
N LEU A 30 9.55 -3.59 -8.65
CA LEU A 30 10.71 -4.46 -8.92
C LEU A 30 10.88 -4.77 -10.41
N ALA A 31 9.77 -4.89 -11.16
CA ALA A 31 9.80 -5.13 -12.59
C ALA A 31 10.39 -3.95 -13.37
N SER A 32 10.14 -2.71 -12.92
CA SER A 32 10.68 -1.49 -13.51
C SER A 32 11.46 -0.65 -12.49
N ILE A 33 12.51 -1.25 -11.93
CA ILE A 33 13.29 -0.65 -10.84
C ILE A 33 13.96 0.67 -11.25
N THR A 34 14.45 0.74 -12.49
CA THR A 34 15.17 1.91 -13.01
C THR A 34 14.23 3.10 -13.17
N GLU A 35 13.02 2.90 -13.70
CA GLU A 35 12.05 3.97 -13.86
C GLU A 35 11.48 4.40 -12.52
N THR A 36 11.12 3.44 -11.67
CA THR A 36 10.67 3.73 -10.30
C THR A 36 11.75 4.50 -9.52
N SER A 37 13.03 4.15 -9.68
CA SER A 37 14.13 4.88 -9.05
C SER A 37 14.26 6.30 -9.59
N ARG A 38 13.98 6.53 -10.87
CA ARG A 38 14.00 7.86 -11.46
C ARG A 38 12.86 8.71 -10.88
N SER A 39 11.64 8.17 -10.85
CA SER A 39 10.49 8.87 -10.24
C SER A 39 10.74 9.21 -8.77
N LEU A 40 11.30 8.28 -7.99
CA LEU A 40 11.66 8.53 -6.59
C LEU A 40 12.81 9.53 -6.44
N SER A 41 13.81 9.51 -7.33
CA SER A 41 14.92 10.45 -7.33
C SER A 41 14.44 11.89 -7.52
N GLU A 42 13.46 12.09 -8.38
CA GLU A 42 12.82 13.38 -8.64
C GLU A 42 11.94 13.80 -7.46
N LEU A 43 11.24 12.85 -6.82
CA LEU A 43 10.33 13.14 -5.71
C LEU A 43 11.06 13.48 -4.40
N PHE A 44 12.16 12.80 -4.12
CA PHE A 44 12.93 12.91 -2.88
C PHE A 44 14.26 13.66 -3.03
N TYR A 45 14.57 14.18 -4.23
CA TYR A 45 15.81 14.90 -4.54
C TYR A 45 17.07 14.12 -4.13
N VAL A 46 17.12 12.83 -4.47
CA VAL A 46 18.24 11.92 -4.19
C VAL A 46 18.87 11.41 -5.48
N ASN A 47 20.13 10.99 -5.41
CA ASN A 47 20.81 10.42 -6.58
C ASN A 47 20.10 9.14 -7.06
N PRO A 48 20.03 8.89 -8.39
CA PRO A 48 19.31 7.74 -8.94
C PRO A 48 19.86 6.39 -8.43
N ASP A 49 21.18 6.27 -8.24
CA ASP A 49 21.79 5.06 -7.68
C ASP A 49 21.33 4.78 -6.24
N SER A 50 21.23 5.84 -5.42
CA SER A 50 20.65 5.73 -4.07
C SER A 50 19.15 5.50 -4.08
N ALA A 51 18.45 5.95 -5.13
CA ALA A 51 17.01 5.74 -5.27
C ALA A 51 16.67 4.27 -5.58
N GLN A 52 17.56 3.50 -6.22
CA GLN A 52 17.36 2.05 -6.38
C GLN A 52 17.32 1.32 -5.03
N ILE A 53 18.19 1.70 -4.09
CA ILE A 53 18.18 1.18 -2.72
C ILE A 53 16.86 1.54 -2.04
N LEU A 54 16.35 2.75 -2.27
CA LEU A 54 15.06 3.18 -1.75
C LEU A 54 13.90 2.35 -2.35
N VAL A 55 13.92 2.04 -3.65
CA VAL A 55 12.91 1.15 -4.27
C VAL A 55 12.91 -0.21 -3.58
N LEU A 56 14.09 -0.80 -3.37
CA LEU A 56 14.22 -2.08 -2.69
C LEU A 56 13.73 -2.02 -1.23
N ALA A 57 14.06 -0.95 -0.51
CA ALA A 57 13.60 -0.73 0.86
C ALA A 57 12.07 -0.60 0.92
N ILE A 58 11.45 0.11 -0.01
CA ILE A 58 9.99 0.23 -0.12
C ILE A 58 9.35 -1.14 -0.43
N ALA A 59 9.92 -1.90 -1.37
CA ALA A 59 9.46 -3.26 -1.68
C ALA A 59 9.50 -4.19 -0.45
N LEU A 60 10.60 -4.17 0.30
CA LEU A 60 10.73 -4.94 1.54
C LEU A 60 9.74 -4.48 2.62
N PHE A 61 9.49 -3.17 2.70
CA PHE A 61 8.50 -2.60 3.61
C PHE A 61 7.07 -3.06 3.27
N GLU A 62 6.70 -3.10 1.99
CA GLU A 62 5.40 -3.60 1.54
C GLU A 62 5.21 -5.09 1.84
N VAL A 63 6.23 -5.91 1.60
CA VAL A 63 6.20 -7.34 2.00
C VAL A 63 6.04 -7.49 3.51
N SER A 64 6.71 -6.63 4.30
CA SER A 64 6.57 -6.62 5.76
C SER A 64 5.15 -6.26 6.21
N ILE A 65 4.48 -5.34 5.50
CA ILE A 65 3.07 -5.01 5.74
C ILE A 65 2.18 -6.22 5.48
N ILE A 66 2.38 -6.93 4.36
CA ILE A 66 1.65 -8.16 4.03
C ILE A 66 1.78 -9.14 5.20
N LEU A 67 3.00 -9.47 5.62
CA LEU A 67 3.25 -10.39 6.73
C LEU A 67 2.55 -9.92 8.02
N THR A 68 2.59 -8.62 8.33
CA THR A 68 1.97 -8.05 9.53
C THR A 68 0.44 -8.19 9.51
N ILE A 69 -0.20 -7.98 8.35
CA ILE A 69 -1.66 -8.14 8.17
C ILE A 69 -2.09 -9.59 8.46
N TRP A 70 -1.29 -10.57 8.04
CA TRP A 70 -1.59 -11.99 8.23
C TRP A 70 -1.34 -12.44 9.67
N LEU A 71 -0.22 -12.03 10.27
CA LEU A 71 0.16 -12.40 11.64
C LEU A 71 -0.69 -11.67 12.70
N LYS A 72 -0.46 -10.37 12.86
CA LYS A 72 -1.17 -9.53 13.83
C LYS A 72 -1.22 -8.10 13.28
N PRO A 73 -2.36 -7.66 12.70
CA PRO A 73 -2.51 -6.26 12.31
C PRO A 73 -2.35 -5.37 13.55
N HIS A 74 -1.49 -4.36 13.43
CA HIS A 74 -1.23 -3.35 14.44
C HIS A 74 -1.89 -2.03 14.03
N ARG A 75 -2.31 -1.20 14.99
CA ARG A 75 -2.95 0.10 14.69
C ARG A 75 -2.07 1.03 13.86
N LEU A 76 -0.76 0.88 13.98
CA LEU A 76 0.24 1.63 13.20
C LEU A 76 0.12 1.39 11.69
N LEU A 77 -0.51 0.29 11.25
CA LEU A 77 -0.75 0.03 9.83
C LEU A 77 -1.74 1.02 9.19
N ILE A 78 -2.55 1.74 9.98
CA ILE A 78 -3.42 2.82 9.49
C ILE A 78 -2.57 3.98 8.96
N ALA A 79 -1.34 4.17 9.46
CA ALA A 79 -0.44 5.21 8.95
C ALA A 79 0.00 4.94 7.51
N VAL A 80 -0.01 3.69 7.04
CA VAL A 80 0.42 3.31 5.70
C VAL A 80 -0.45 3.94 4.60
N PRO A 81 -1.79 3.72 4.56
CA PRO A 81 -2.63 4.37 3.55
C PRO A 81 -2.64 5.90 3.68
N VAL A 82 -2.46 6.45 4.89
CA VAL A 82 -2.34 7.90 5.11
C VAL A 82 -1.05 8.45 4.49
N LEU A 83 0.07 7.76 4.67
CA LEU A 83 1.35 8.14 4.08
C LEU A 83 1.29 8.06 2.55
N PHE A 84 0.72 6.98 2.01
CA PHE A 84 0.50 6.85 0.58
C PHE A 84 -0.36 8.00 0.03
N PHE A 85 -1.45 8.37 0.72
CA PHE A 85 -2.29 9.50 0.33
C PHE A 85 -1.51 10.82 0.30
N ALA A 86 -0.69 11.09 1.32
CA ALA A 86 0.13 12.29 1.36
C ALA A 86 1.15 12.34 0.21
N ILE A 87 1.80 11.22 -0.11
CA ILE A 87 2.76 11.12 -1.20
C ILE A 87 2.05 11.30 -2.56
N THR A 88 0.92 10.64 -2.79
CA THR A 88 0.15 10.79 -4.03
C THR A 88 -0.34 12.23 -4.23
N ALA A 89 -0.86 12.87 -3.17
CA ALA A 89 -1.29 14.27 -3.24
C ALA A 89 -0.12 15.22 -3.50
N TYR A 90 1.02 15.02 -2.83
CA TYR A 90 2.23 15.83 -3.06
C TYR A 90 2.74 15.69 -4.50
N SER A 91 2.84 14.46 -5.00
CA SER A 91 3.28 14.16 -6.37
C SER A 91 2.40 14.87 -7.39
N GLN A 92 1.09 14.86 -7.18
CA GLN A 92 0.14 15.53 -8.06
C GLN A 92 0.32 17.05 -8.07
N VAL A 93 0.46 17.69 -6.90
CA VAL A 93 0.69 19.15 -6.81
C VAL A 93 1.95 19.56 -7.59
N ARG A 94 2.93 18.67 -7.66
CA ARG A 94 4.20 18.87 -8.38
C ARG A 94 4.20 18.36 -9.83
N ASN A 95 3.12 17.74 -10.31
CA ASN A 95 3.06 17.02 -11.59
C ASN A 95 4.20 15.99 -11.77
N LEU A 96 4.57 15.33 -10.68
CA LEU A 96 5.56 14.26 -10.67
C LEU A 96 4.86 12.89 -10.74
N ASP A 97 5.55 11.91 -11.30
CA ASP A 97 5.15 10.51 -11.16
C ASP A 97 5.56 10.01 -9.77
N CYS A 98 4.62 9.45 -9.01
CA CYS A 98 4.91 8.95 -7.68
C CYS A 98 5.59 7.57 -7.69
N GLY A 99 5.58 6.86 -8.82
CA GLY A 99 6.11 5.49 -8.94
C GLY A 99 5.42 4.49 -7.99
N CYS A 100 4.24 4.85 -7.46
CA CYS A 100 3.63 4.15 -6.32
C CYS A 100 3.25 2.70 -6.64
N PHE A 101 3.04 2.36 -7.91
CA PHE A 101 2.71 1.00 -8.38
C PHE A 101 3.68 0.49 -9.46
N GLY A 102 4.78 1.21 -9.71
CA GLY A 102 5.64 1.00 -10.89
C GLY A 102 4.86 1.13 -12.20
N GLU A 103 5.40 0.57 -13.29
CA GLU A 103 4.79 0.59 -14.63
C GLU A 103 3.57 -0.35 -14.80
N LEU A 104 2.93 -0.80 -13.72
CA LEU A 104 1.78 -1.70 -13.88
C LEU A 104 0.66 -1.01 -14.67
N PRO A 105 0.31 -1.50 -15.88
CA PRO A 105 -0.46 -0.75 -16.87
C PRO A 105 -1.87 -0.42 -16.39
N PHE A 106 -2.42 -1.22 -15.46
CA PHE A 106 -3.72 -0.92 -14.87
C PHE A 106 -3.66 0.16 -13.81
N PHE A 107 -2.64 0.16 -12.94
CA PHE A 107 -2.58 1.10 -11.81
C PHE A 107 -2.04 2.46 -12.21
N SER A 108 -1.02 2.52 -13.07
CA SER A 108 -0.46 3.78 -13.56
C SER A 108 -1.45 4.58 -14.44
N GLN A 109 -2.42 3.92 -15.05
CA GLN A 109 -3.45 4.55 -15.89
C GLN A 109 -4.70 4.97 -15.14
N PHE A 110 -4.83 4.65 -13.84
CA PHE A 110 -6.02 5.08 -13.10
C PHE A 110 -6.05 6.61 -13.02
N PRO A 111 -7.19 7.23 -13.35
CA PRO A 111 -7.38 8.62 -13.02
C PRO A 111 -7.24 8.83 -11.51
N LEU A 112 -6.88 10.04 -11.12
CA LEU A 112 -6.53 10.38 -9.74
C LEU A 112 -7.60 9.99 -8.71
N TRP A 113 -8.88 10.10 -9.08
CA TRP A 113 -9.99 9.67 -8.23
C TRP A 113 -9.98 8.16 -7.96
N GLY A 114 -9.50 7.35 -8.91
CA GLY A 114 -9.32 5.91 -8.74
C GLY A 114 -8.23 5.57 -7.71
N HIS A 115 -7.13 6.32 -7.73
CA HIS A 115 -6.08 6.22 -6.70
C HIS A 115 -6.63 6.58 -5.31
N TYR A 116 -7.41 7.67 -5.20
CA TYR A 116 -8.05 8.03 -3.93
C TYR A 116 -9.08 7.00 -3.46
N LEU A 117 -9.85 6.40 -4.37
CA LEU A 117 -10.84 5.39 -4.03
C LEU A 117 -10.16 4.11 -3.53
N LEU A 118 -9.05 3.71 -4.16
CA LEU A 118 -8.22 2.59 -3.71
C LEU A 118 -7.61 2.85 -2.33
N LEU A 119 -7.04 4.04 -2.10
CA LEU A 119 -6.48 4.42 -0.80
C LEU A 119 -7.53 4.49 0.30
N THR A 120 -8.72 5.01 -0.02
CA THR A 120 -9.86 5.05 0.90
C THR A 120 -10.33 3.63 1.24
N GLY A 121 -10.43 2.75 0.24
CA GLY A 121 -10.76 1.34 0.44
C GLY A 121 -9.74 0.61 1.32
N MET A 122 -8.44 0.86 1.10
CA MET A 122 -7.38 0.32 1.95
C MET A 122 -7.50 0.84 3.38
N LEU A 123 -7.73 2.14 3.58
CA LEU A 123 -7.90 2.74 4.90
C LEU A 123 -9.07 2.12 5.66
N ILE A 124 -10.24 1.99 5.03
CA ILE A 124 -11.42 1.33 5.61
C ILE A 124 -11.11 -0.12 5.95
N GLY A 125 -10.43 -0.85 5.06
CA GLY A 125 -10.03 -2.23 5.30
C GLY A 125 -9.08 -2.37 6.50
N PHE A 126 -8.09 -1.48 6.64
CA PHE A 126 -7.20 -1.45 7.80
C PHE A 126 -7.94 -1.11 9.10
N LEU A 127 -8.87 -0.16 9.08
CA LEU A 127 -9.74 0.15 10.22
C LEU A 127 -10.56 -1.08 10.64
N PHE A 128 -11.18 -1.76 9.68
CA PHE A 128 -11.93 -2.99 9.93
C PHE A 128 -11.04 -4.08 10.55
N LEU A 129 -9.83 -4.28 10.04
CA LEU A 129 -8.90 -5.29 10.57
C LEU A 129 -8.34 -4.96 11.96
N THR A 130 -8.22 -3.68 12.30
CA THR A 130 -7.61 -3.22 13.57
C THR A 130 -8.62 -3.06 14.70
N GLN A 131 -9.84 -2.59 14.42
CA GLN A 131 -10.95 -2.53 15.39
C GLN A 131 -11.37 -3.92 15.87
N ASN A 132 -11.15 -4.94 15.04
CA ASN A 132 -11.59 -6.30 15.29
C ASN A 132 -10.88 -7.04 16.44
N LYS A 133 -9.80 -6.46 16.98
CA LYS A 133 -9.05 -7.05 18.09
C LYS A 133 -9.44 -6.50 19.46
N GLU A 134 -10.19 -5.40 19.54
CA GLU A 134 -10.63 -4.87 20.84
C GLU A 134 -11.76 -5.70 21.47
N GLY A 135 -12.40 -6.60 20.73
CA GLY A 135 -13.49 -7.45 21.24
C GLY A 135 -13.08 -8.85 21.72
N ARG A 136 -11.79 -9.19 21.78
CA ARG A 136 -11.35 -10.58 22.07
C ARG A 136 -10.30 -10.71 23.19
N PHE A 137 -10.27 -9.74 24.10
CA PHE A 137 -9.60 -9.83 25.40
C PHE A 137 -10.54 -9.29 26.48
N ASN A 138 -11.51 -10.11 26.87
CA ASN A 138 -12.12 -10.14 28.20
C ASN A 138 -12.61 -11.57 28.43
#